data_AF-A0AAD9UF58-F1
#
_entry.id   AF-A0AAD9UF58-F1
#
_cell.length_a   1.000
_cell.length_b   1.000
_cell.length_c   1.000
_cell.angle_alpha   90.00
_cell.angle_beta   90.00
_cell.angle_gamma   90.00
#
_symmetry.space_group_name_H-M   'P 1'
#
loop_
_entity.id
_entity.type
_entity.pdbx_description
1 polymer ?
#
loop_
_entity_poly.entity_id
_entity_poly.type
_entity_poly.pdbx_seq_one_letter_code
_entity_poly.pdbx_strand_id
1 'polypeptide(L)'
;MMEHDPPVYVNNNQIENVESCISLGQRKTKTDKEIQRRITAGWTAFAKHRDIFKGNIGTCLKRQVYNSCVLPAMNMARKHGHSPPKQITT
;
A
#
# COMPACT_ATOMS: atom_id res chain seq x y z
N MET A 1 -10.13 5.19 29.74
CA MET A 1 -10.60 6.26 28.83
C MET A 1 -10.26 5.78 27.42
N MET A 2 -11.25 5.32 26.65
CA MET A 2 -10.99 4.89 25.26
C MET A 2 -11.00 6.15 24.40
N GLU A 3 -9.82 6.58 23.96
CA GLU A 3 -9.68 7.57 22.89
C GLU A 3 -10.35 6.99 21.64
N HIS A 4 -11.49 7.54 21.24
CA HIS A 4 -12.10 7.20 19.96
C HIS A 4 -11.42 8.04 18.87
N ASP A 5 -10.92 7.38 17.83
CA ASP A 5 -10.39 8.06 16.66
C ASP A 5 -11.43 9.04 16.09
N PRO A 6 -11.02 10.24 15.67
CA PRO A 6 -11.94 11.21 15.09
C PRO A 6 -12.59 10.66 13.81
N PRO A 7 -13.87 10.98 13.54
CA PRO A 7 -14.57 10.48 12.36
C PRO A 7 -13.91 10.97 11.07
N VAL A 8 -13.70 10.05 10.13
CA VAL A 8 -13.08 10.33 8.83
C VAL A 8 -14.18 10.47 7.78
N TYR A 9 -14.11 11.50 6.94
CA TYR A 9 -15.06 11.74 5.85
C TYR A 9 -14.38 11.65 4.48
N VAL A 10 -15.03 11.00 3.52
CA VAL A 10 -14.64 10.97 2.11
C VAL A 10 -15.86 11.31 1.26
N ASN A 11 -15.75 12.35 0.42
CA ASN A 11 -16.87 12.84 -0.40
C ASN A 11 -18.15 13.07 0.42
N ASN A 12 -18.03 13.68 1.61
CA ASN A 12 -19.10 13.91 2.58
C ASN A 12 -19.74 12.65 3.19
N ASN A 13 -19.19 11.46 2.92
CA ASN A 13 -19.62 10.23 3.55
C ASN A 13 -18.69 9.89 4.73
N GLN A 14 -19.27 9.65 5.91
CA GLN A 14 -18.52 9.18 7.06
C GLN A 14 -18.06 7.74 6.79
N ILE A 15 -16.76 7.50 6.94
CA ILE A 15 -16.17 6.18 6.81
C ILE A 15 -16.40 5.40 8.10
N GLU A 16 -17.07 4.27 7.99
CA GLU A 16 -17.31 3.37 9.11
C GLU A 16 -16.07 2.49 9.39
N ASN A 17 -15.69 2.39 10.66
CA ASN A 17 -14.64 1.46 11.07
C ASN A 17 -15.22 0.04 11.21
N VAL A 18 -15.19 -0.72 10.11
CA VAL A 18 -15.66 -2.11 10.07
C VAL A 18 -14.52 -3.12 10.12
N GLU A 19 -14.75 -4.24 10.82
CA GLU A 19 -13.81 -5.36 10.93
C GLU A 19 -13.62 -6.08 9.58
N SER A 20 -14.67 -6.09 8.74
CA SER A 20 -14.60 -6.62 7.38
C SER A 20 -15.42 -5.79 6.40
N CYS A 21 -14.92 -5.67 5.16
CA CYS A 21 -15.64 -5.02 4.07
C CYS A 21 -15.64 -5.91 2.82
N ILE A 22 -16.60 -5.70 1.93
CA ILE A 22 -16.60 -6.32 0.60
C ILE A 22 -16.01 -5.31 -0.38
N SER A 23 -14.90 -5.68 -1.01
CA SER A 23 -14.27 -4.89 -2.05
C SER A 23 -14.19 -5.72 -3.33
N LEU A 24 -14.87 -5.27 -4.39
CA LEU A 24 -14.94 -5.96 -5.69
C LEU A 24 -15.34 -7.44 -5.58
N GLY A 25 -16.36 -7.74 -4.77
CA GLY A 25 -16.86 -9.11 -4.55
C GLY A 25 -15.99 -9.97 -3.62
N GLN A 26 -14.90 -9.42 -3.06
CA GLN A 26 -14.05 -10.13 -2.11
C GLN A 26 -14.21 -9.57 -0.71
N ARG A 27 -14.48 -10.46 0.27
CA ARG A 27 -14.42 -10.09 1.67
C ARG A 27 -12.97 -9.81 2.07
N LYS A 28 -12.71 -8.60 2.57
CA LYS A 28 -11.45 -8.19 3.17
C LYS A 28 -11.68 -8.05 4.67
N THR A 29 -10.96 -8.82 5.45
CA THR A 29 -10.94 -8.68 6.91
C THR A 29 -9.72 -7.84 7.30
N LYS A 30 -9.90 -6.87 8.19
CA LYS A 30 -8.78 -6.21 8.86
C LYS A 30 -8.20 -7.22 9.84
N THR A 31 -7.10 -7.86 9.46
CA THR A 31 -6.34 -8.70 10.39
C THR A 31 -5.05 -7.97 10.74
N ASP A 32 -4.69 -7.95 12.02
CA ASP A 32 -3.41 -7.40 12.48
C ASP A 32 -2.25 -8.03 11.72
N LYS A 33 -2.37 -9.31 11.37
CA LYS A 33 -1.41 -10.04 10.54
C LYS A 33 -1.22 -9.40 9.16
N GLU A 34 -2.30 -9.04 8.46
CA GLU A 34 -2.20 -8.40 7.15
C GLU A 34 -1.66 -6.97 7.24
N ILE A 35 -2.05 -6.21 8.28
CA ILE A 35 -1.51 -4.86 8.53
C ILE A 35 0.00 -4.95 8.75
N GLN A 36 0.45 -5.82 9.65
CA GLN A 36 1.87 -6.05 9.92
C GLN A 36 2.61 -6.52 8.67
N ARG A 37 2.03 -7.44 7.89
CA ARG A 37 2.63 -7.90 6.63
C ARG A 37 2.90 -6.75 5.67
N ARG A 38 1.95 -5.81 5.51
CA ARG A 38 2.10 -4.63 4.64
C ARG A 38 3.16 -3.67 5.15
N ILE A 39 3.19 -3.41 6.46
CA ILE A 39 4.20 -2.57 7.11
C ILE A 39 5.59 -3.14 6.85
N THR A 40 5.80 -4.44 7.13
CA THR A 40 7.08 -5.11 6.90
C THR A 40 7.48 -5.10 5.42
N ALA A 41 6.54 -5.35 4.50
CA ALA A 41 6.81 -5.33 3.06
C ALA A 41 7.24 -3.92 2.59
N GLY A 42 6.55 -2.87 3.05
CA GLY A 42 6.90 -1.48 2.78
C GLY A 42 8.31 -1.13 3.27
N TRP A 43 8.61 -1.45 4.53
CA TRP A 43 9.93 -1.21 5.12
C TRP A 43 11.04 -1.97 4.39
N THR A 44 10.79 -3.22 4.01
CA THR A 44 11.76 -4.03 3.27
C THR A 44 12.07 -3.43 1.90
N ALA A 45 11.05 -3.01 1.15
CA ALA A 45 11.22 -2.36 -0.15
C ALA A 45 11.92 -1.00 -0.02
N PHE A 46 11.59 -0.22 1.00
CA PHE A 46 12.27 1.04 1.28
C PHE A 46 13.75 0.83 1.61
N ALA A 47 14.07 -0.12 2.50
CA ALA A 47 15.42 -0.43 2.91
C ALA A 47 16.31 -0.87 1.73
N LYS A 48 15.75 -1.62 0.76
CA LYS A 48 16.44 -2.02 -0.47
C LYS A 48 16.90 -0.83 -1.33
N HIS A 49 16.18 0.28 -1.27
CA HIS A 49 16.48 1.50 -2.04
C HIS A 49 16.90 2.67 -1.13
N ARG A 50 17.38 2.39 0.09
CA ARG A 50 17.68 3.42 1.10
C ARG A 50 18.62 4.50 0.57
N ASP A 51 19.58 4.14 -0.28
CA ASP A 51 20.61 5.05 -0.75
C ASP A 51 20.02 6.08 -1.72
N ILE A 52 18.95 5.72 -2.44
CA ILE A 52 18.17 6.66 -3.26
C ILE A 52 17.41 7.63 -2.36
N PHE A 53 16.74 7.11 -1.33
CA PHE A 53 15.88 7.94 -0.45
C PHE A 53 16.69 8.85 0.48
N LYS A 54 17.82 8.36 0.99
CA LYS A 54 18.74 9.11 1.86
C LYS A 54 19.77 9.94 1.08
N GLY A 55 20.00 9.63 -0.19
CA GLY A 55 20.93 10.35 -1.04
C GLY A 55 20.45 11.76 -1.42
N ASN A 56 21.39 12.56 -1.92
CA ASN A 56 21.14 13.90 -2.46
C ASN A 56 20.53 13.82 -3.88
N ILE A 57 19.31 13.28 -3.95
CA ILE A 57 18.54 13.10 -5.18
C ILE A 57 17.29 13.99 -5.11
N GLY A 58 16.87 14.55 -6.24
CA GLY A 58 15.66 15.35 -6.32
C GLY A 58 14.40 14.57 -5.94
N THR A 59 13.46 15.24 -5.27
CA THR A 59 12.21 14.66 -4.76
C THR A 59 11.36 13.98 -5.85
N CYS A 60 11.41 14.49 -7.09
CA CYS A 60 10.70 13.88 -8.23
C CYS A 60 11.14 12.43 -8.46
N LEU A 61 12.46 12.17 -8.47
CA LEU A 61 13.00 10.83 -8.70
C LEU A 61 12.76 9.91 -7.50
N LYS A 62 12.89 10.43 -6.27
CA LYS A 62 12.52 9.69 -5.05
C LYS A 62 11.06 9.26 -5.08
N ARG A 63 10.15 10.15 -5.49
CA ARG A 63 8.72 9.86 -5.65
C ARG A 63 8.49 8.76 -6.70
N GLN A 64 9.20 8.81 -7.82
CA GLN A 64 9.07 7.78 -8.86
C GLN A 64 9.47 6.40 -8.34
N VAL A 65 10.59 6.29 -7.62
CA VAL A 65 11.05 5.03 -7.01
C VAL A 65 10.09 4.57 -5.93
N TYR A 66 9.58 5.47 -5.09
CA TYR A 66 8.57 5.13 -4.08
C TYR A 66 7.31 4.54 -4.72
N ASN A 67 6.75 5.22 -5.73
CA ASN A 67 5.53 4.81 -6.41
C ASN A 67 5.69 3.49 -7.17
N SER A 68 6.86 3.23 -7.74
CA SER A 68 7.13 2.03 -8.53
C SER A 68 7.55 0.82 -7.69
N CYS A 69 8.16 1.04 -6.52
CA CYS A 69 8.79 -0.05 -5.74
C CYS A 69 8.18 -0.23 -4.34
N VAL A 70 7.99 0.85 -3.58
CA VAL A 70 7.55 0.78 -2.17
C VAL A 70 6.03 0.67 -2.08
N LEU A 71 5.30 1.52 -2.80
CA LEU A 71 3.83 1.51 -2.81
C LEU A 71 3.25 0.17 -3.28
N PRO A 72 3.76 -0.47 -4.36
CA PRO A 72 3.26 -1.77 -4.78
C PRO A 72 3.58 -2.87 -3.77
N ALA A 73 4.72 -2.83 -3.07
CA ALA A 73 5.05 -3.82 -2.05
C ALA A 73 4.05 -3.81 -0.87
N MET A 74 3.59 -2.61 -0.48
CA MET A 74 2.55 -2.47 0.56
C MET A 74 1.16 -2.87 0.07
N ASN A 75 0.82 -2.56 -1.18
CA ASN A 75 -0.54 -2.73 -1.69
C ASN A 75 -0.79 -4.09 -2.37
N MET A 76 0.24 -4.75 -2.89
CA MET A 76 0.13 -6.01 -3.63
C MET A 76 0.24 -7.20 -2.67
N ALA A 77 -0.77 -7.35 -1.82
CA ALA A 77 -0.99 -8.53 -1.00
C ALA A 77 -1.45 -9.77 -1.77
N ARG A 78 -1.86 -9.62 -3.04
CA ARG A 78 -2.53 -10.69 -3.77
C ARG A 78 -2.28 -10.58 -5.27
N LYS A 79 -1.04 -10.86 -5.70
CA LYS A 79 -0.81 -11.34 -7.06
C LYS A 79 -0.52 -12.84 -7.04
N HIS A 80 -1.53 -13.63 -6.72
CA HIS A 80 -1.79 -14.80 -7.56
C HIS A 80 -2.85 -14.34 -8.57
N GLY A 81 -2.45 -14.16 -9.84
CA GLY A 81 -3.42 -14.03 -10.95
C GLY A 81 -3.35 -12.80 -11.85
N HIS A 82 -2.25 -12.04 -11.93
CA HIS A 82 -2.03 -11.18 -13.10
C HIS A 82 -0.55 -11.15 -13.48
N SER A 83 -0.23 -11.93 -14.51
CA SER A 83 1.02 -11.82 -15.26
C SER A 83 1.32 -10.36 -15.60
N PRO A 84 2.59 -9.96 -15.65
CA PRO A 84 2.95 -8.67 -16.22
C PRO A 84 2.41 -8.59 -17.66
N PRO A 85 1.94 -7.41 -18.12
CA PRO A 85 1.61 -7.24 -19.54
C PRO A 85 2.85 -7.60 -20.34
N LYS A 86 2.72 -8.61 -21.21
CA LYS A 86 3.75 -8.91 -22.20
C LYS A 86 3.95 -7.63 -22.99
N GLN A 87 5.18 -7.11 -23.02
CA GLN A 87 5.52 -6.07 -23.97
C GLN A 87 5.27 -6.64 -25.35
N ILE A 88 4.36 -6.01 -26.09
CA ILE A 88 4.14 -6.31 -27.50
C ILE A 88 5.33 -5.71 -28.22
N THR A 89 6.29 -6.55 -28.58
CA THR A 89 7.25 -6.22 -29.63
C THR A 89 6.54 -6.49 -30.95
N THR A 90 6.19 -5.42 -31.66
CA THR A 90 5.91 -5.43 -33.09
C THR A 90 7.08 -4.74 -33.78
#